data_AF-A0A2W0BKK6-F1
#
_entry.id   AF-A0A2W0BKK6-F1
#
_cell.length_a   1.000
_cell.length_b   1.000
_cell.length_c   1.000
_cell.angle_alpha   90.00
_cell.angle_beta   90.00
_cell.angle_gamma   90.00
#
_symmetry.space_group_name_H-M   'P 1'
#
loop_
_entity.id
_entity.type
_entity.pdbx_description
1 polymer ?
#
loop_
_entity_poly.entity_id
_entity_poly.type
_entity_poly.pdbx_seq_one_letter_code
_entity_poly.pdbx_strand_id
1 'polypeptide(L)'
;MWPGVLLTLATIGAVVLVGQTFSTIAALFMTVWLTFWSLGVYGLLTAVVKAWKATISGKPIAGIGAFVLTLFSLPFLAGECFGIYVLHQSAGMGMFIVIIATIGANILFHQLLKAPTRAGRALLDRIEGFRMFLSAVDGDRINVMNPANQTPAVFERFLPFALALGVEHAWAQKFSQVLAYAGGEAASYSPAWCTGDISAFSPADFTSSFSESFSSAISSSSAPGTT
;
A
#
# COMPACT_ATOMS: atom_id res chain seq x y z
N MET A 1 10.75 -10.58 -0.58
CA MET A 1 9.75 -11.67 -0.60
C MET A 1 10.34 -13.00 -1.10
N TRP A 2 11.12 -13.01 -2.19
CA TRP A 2 11.73 -14.23 -2.76
C TRP A 2 12.53 -15.15 -1.80
N PRO A 3 13.35 -14.65 -0.85
CA PRO A 3 14.14 -15.54 0.00
C PRO A 3 13.29 -16.39 0.96
N GLY A 4 12.20 -15.82 1.50
CA GLY A 4 11.30 -16.53 2.40
C GLY A 4 10.50 -17.63 1.69
N VAL A 5 10.06 -17.35 0.46
CA VAL A 5 9.36 -18.32 -0.39
C VAL A 5 10.28 -19.47 -0.81
N LEU A 6 11.55 -19.18 -1.10
CA LEU A 6 12.53 -20.23 -1.42
C LEU A 6 12.83 -21.10 -0.20
N LEU A 7 12.92 -20.51 0.99
CA LEU A 7 13.14 -21.25 2.23
C LEU A 7 11.95 -22.18 2.54
N THR A 8 10.71 -21.69 2.39
CA THR A 8 9.51 -22.54 2.61
C THR A 8 9.45 -23.67 1.60
N LEU A 9 9.66 -23.41 0.31
CA LEU A 9 9.67 -24.45 -0.72
C LEU A 9 10.78 -25.49 -0.49
N ALA A 10 11.98 -25.06 -0.08
CA ALA A 10 13.08 -25.96 0.25
C ALA A 10 12.76 -26.85 1.46
N THR A 11 12.17 -26.28 2.53
CA THR A 11 11.76 -27.06 3.70
C THR A 11 10.67 -28.07 3.40
N ILE A 12 9.66 -27.71 2.59
CA ILE A 12 8.60 -28.63 2.16
C ILE A 12 9.20 -29.75 1.30
N GLY A 13 10.08 -29.42 0.36
CA GLY A 13 10.77 -30.41 -0.47
C GLY A 13 11.61 -31.40 0.36
N ALA A 14 12.37 -30.91 1.34
CA ALA A 14 13.14 -31.75 2.25
C ALA A 14 12.24 -32.67 3.09
N VAL A 15 11.11 -32.17 3.58
CA VAL A 15 10.13 -32.94 4.35
C VAL A 15 9.49 -34.05 3.51
N VAL A 16 9.11 -33.77 2.25
CA VAL A 16 8.53 -34.77 1.34
C VAL A 16 9.55 -35.87 0.97
N LEU A 17 10.82 -35.50 0.78
CA LEU A 17 11.87 -36.45 0.43
C LEU A 17 12.23 -37.39 1.59
N VAL A 18 12.22 -36.89 2.83
CA VAL A 18 12.56 -37.67 4.03
C VAL A 18 11.35 -38.43 4.58
N GLY A 19 10.16 -37.86 4.51
CA GLY A 19 8.93 -38.40 5.09
C GLY A 19 8.01 -39.03 4.04
N GLN A 20 8.41 -40.14 3.44
CA GLN A 20 7.59 -40.91 2.47
C GLN A 20 6.44 -41.71 3.14
N THR A 21 6.01 -41.30 4.33
CA THR A 21 4.97 -42.00 5.11
C THR A 21 3.61 -41.34 4.93
N PHE A 22 2.54 -42.13 5.07
CA PHE A 22 1.16 -41.62 5.07
C PHE A 22 0.97 -40.48 6.09
N SER A 23 1.62 -40.57 7.26
CA SER A 23 1.57 -39.54 8.30
C SER A 23 2.13 -38.19 7.85
N THR A 24 3.22 -38.19 7.05
CA THR A 24 3.83 -36.94 6.55
C THR A 24 2.92 -36.27 5.52
N ILE A 25 2.32 -37.05 4.62
CA ILE A 25 1.37 -36.54 3.63
C ILE A 25 0.14 -35.96 4.34
N ALA A 26 -0.38 -36.65 5.36
CA ALA A 26 -1.47 -36.16 6.19
C ALA A 26 -1.08 -34.86 6.92
N ALA A 27 0.13 -34.77 7.48
CA ALA A 27 0.61 -33.55 8.13
C ALA A 27 0.72 -32.36 7.16
N LEU A 28 1.29 -32.56 5.96
CA LEU A 28 1.36 -31.52 4.94
C LEU A 28 -0.03 -31.06 4.49
N PHE A 29 -0.93 -31.99 4.24
CA PHE A 29 -2.33 -31.66 3.95
C PHE A 29 -2.96 -30.85 5.08
N MET A 30 -2.78 -31.30 6.33
CA MET A 30 -3.29 -30.62 7.51
C MET A 30 -2.69 -29.22 7.64
N THR A 31 -1.41 -28.99 7.37
CA THR A 31 -0.82 -27.63 7.41
C THR A 31 -1.51 -26.69 6.43
N VAL A 32 -1.68 -27.11 5.17
CA VAL A 32 -2.34 -26.30 4.14
C VAL A 32 -3.79 -26.06 4.53
N TRP A 33 -4.52 -27.10 4.91
CA TRP A 33 -5.91 -27.00 5.36
C TRP A 33 -6.06 -26.01 6.53
N LEU A 34 -5.19 -26.12 7.53
CA LEU A 34 -5.24 -25.27 8.71
C LEU A 34 -4.94 -23.81 8.38
N THR A 35 -4.06 -23.52 7.42
CA THR A 35 -3.82 -22.13 6.98
C THR A 35 -5.08 -21.47 6.41
N PHE A 36 -5.86 -22.19 5.59
CA PHE A 36 -7.14 -21.69 5.08
C PHE A 36 -8.18 -21.54 6.20
N TRP A 37 -8.23 -22.50 7.14
CA TRP A 37 -9.12 -22.42 8.29
C TRP A 37 -8.80 -21.23 9.20
N SER A 38 -7.52 -21.03 9.55
CA SER A 38 -7.03 -19.91 10.37
C SER A 38 -7.33 -18.55 9.74
N LEU A 39 -7.30 -18.42 8.40
CA LEU A 39 -7.74 -17.20 7.71
C LEU A 39 -9.23 -16.90 7.97
N GLY A 40 -10.08 -17.93 7.96
CA GLY A 40 -11.50 -17.81 8.30
C GLY A 40 -11.71 -17.40 9.76
N VAL A 41 -11.01 -18.06 10.70
CA VAL A 41 -11.07 -17.71 12.13
C VAL A 41 -10.58 -16.28 12.38
N TYR A 42 -9.49 -15.86 11.72
CA TYR A 42 -8.99 -14.50 11.79
C TYR A 42 -10.03 -13.48 11.31
N GLY A 43 -10.66 -13.71 10.16
CA GLY A 43 -11.75 -12.87 9.65
C GLY A 43 -12.89 -12.75 10.67
N LEU A 44 -13.30 -13.87 11.25
CA LEU A 44 -14.35 -13.94 12.25
C LEU A 44 -13.98 -13.18 13.54
N LEU A 45 -12.76 -13.34 14.03
CA LEU A 45 -12.24 -12.59 15.19
C LEU A 45 -12.17 -11.09 14.93
N THR A 46 -11.79 -10.64 13.73
CA THR A 46 -11.82 -9.20 13.41
C THR A 46 -13.25 -8.65 13.37
N ALA A 47 -14.23 -9.47 12.95
CA ALA A 47 -15.65 -9.11 13.01
C ALA A 47 -16.13 -9.00 14.47
N VAL A 48 -15.71 -9.92 15.36
CA VAL A 48 -15.96 -9.85 16.81
C VAL A 48 -15.44 -8.52 17.36
N VAL A 49 -14.16 -8.19 17.11
CA VAL A 49 -13.53 -6.96 17.59
C VAL A 49 -14.25 -5.71 17.08
N LYS A 50 -14.61 -5.66 15.79
CA LYS A 50 -15.35 -4.54 15.21
C LYS A 50 -16.75 -4.39 15.83
N ALA A 51 -17.45 -5.50 16.07
CA ALA A 51 -18.78 -5.50 16.69
C ALA A 51 -18.71 -4.94 18.12
N TRP A 52 -17.76 -5.40 18.92
CA TRP A 52 -17.56 -4.89 20.29
C TRP A 52 -17.14 -3.41 20.32
N LYS A 53 -16.29 -2.95 19.39
CA LYS A 53 -15.96 -1.52 19.26
C LYS A 53 -17.19 -0.66 18.95
N ALA A 54 -18.11 -1.15 18.13
CA ALA A 54 -19.34 -0.46 17.80
C ALA A 54 -20.31 -0.38 19.00
N THR A 55 -20.36 -1.43 19.84
CA THR A 55 -21.13 -1.43 21.09
C THR A 55 -20.59 -0.41 22.09
N ILE A 56 -19.27 -0.36 22.27
CA ILE A 56 -18.59 0.59 23.17
C ILE A 56 -18.81 2.04 22.72
N SER A 57 -19.00 2.28 21.42
CA SER A 57 -19.22 3.62 20.83
C SER A 57 -20.68 4.13 20.94
N GLY A 58 -21.54 3.49 21.74
CA GLY A 58 -22.85 4.03 22.13
C GLY A 58 -24.08 3.49 21.38
N LYS A 59 -23.97 2.38 20.64
CA LYS A 59 -25.12 1.71 19.99
C LYS A 59 -25.52 0.44 20.75
N PRO A 60 -26.51 0.48 21.67
CA PRO A 60 -26.83 -0.66 22.54
C PRO A 60 -27.38 -1.88 21.78
N ILE A 61 -28.09 -1.68 20.67
CA ILE A 61 -28.61 -2.76 19.80
C ILE A 61 -27.46 -3.56 19.14
N ALA A 62 -26.26 -2.98 19.02
CA ALA A 62 -25.08 -3.67 18.50
C ALA A 62 -24.47 -4.68 19.51
N GLY A 63 -24.79 -4.57 20.80
CA GLY A 63 -24.23 -5.45 21.84
C GLY A 63 -24.74 -6.89 21.78
N ILE A 64 -26.02 -7.08 21.46
CA ILE A 64 -26.61 -8.42 21.30
C ILE A 64 -25.97 -9.15 20.11
N GLY A 65 -25.77 -8.43 18.99
CA GLY A 65 -25.07 -8.97 17.82
C GLY A 65 -23.61 -9.33 18.12
N ALA A 66 -22.88 -8.49 18.87
CA ALA A 66 -21.51 -8.77 19.28
C ALA A 66 -21.40 -10.02 20.16
N PHE A 67 -22.34 -10.20 21.10
CA PHE A 67 -22.38 -11.38 21.96
C PHE A 67 -22.67 -12.67 21.17
N VAL A 68 -23.68 -12.66 20.30
CA VAL A 68 -24.03 -13.82 19.46
C VAL A 68 -22.86 -14.20 18.55
N LEU A 69 -22.22 -13.22 17.92
CA LEU A 69 -21.08 -13.45 17.05
C LEU A 69 -19.85 -13.97 17.81
N THR A 70 -19.66 -13.55 19.07
CA THR A 70 -18.64 -14.12 19.96
C THR A 70 -18.93 -15.57 20.30
N LEU A 71 -20.17 -15.90 20.66
CA LEU A 71 -20.56 -17.28 20.96
C LEU A 71 -20.42 -18.19 19.72
N PHE A 72 -20.80 -17.68 18.55
CA PHE A 72 -20.62 -18.35 17.27
C PHE A 72 -19.15 -18.58 16.92
N SER A 73 -18.23 -17.71 17.35
CA SER A 73 -16.79 -17.87 17.12
C SER A 73 -16.18 -19.06 17.86
N LEU A 74 -16.69 -19.40 19.05
CA LEU A 74 -16.11 -20.39 19.95
C LEU A 74 -15.89 -21.78 19.31
N PRO A 75 -16.86 -22.39 18.62
CA PRO A 75 -16.63 -23.69 17.97
C PRO A 75 -15.53 -23.63 16.90
N PHE A 76 -15.35 -22.50 16.21
CA PHE A 76 -14.29 -22.35 15.20
C PHE A 76 -12.90 -22.23 15.83
N LEU A 77 -12.77 -21.51 16.96
CA LEU A 77 -11.53 -21.48 17.74
C LEU A 77 -11.21 -22.85 18.34
N ALA A 78 -12.22 -23.54 18.87
CA ALA A 78 -12.06 -24.90 19.37
C ALA A 78 -11.59 -25.85 18.25
N GLY A 79 -12.17 -25.72 17.05
CA GLY A 79 -11.75 -26.44 15.84
C GLY A 79 -10.31 -26.13 15.43
N GLU A 80 -9.87 -24.88 15.52
CA GLU A 80 -8.49 -24.50 15.25
C GLU A 80 -7.51 -25.13 16.26
N CYS A 81 -7.81 -25.05 17.56
CA CYS A 81 -7.03 -25.70 18.60
C CYS A 81 -6.95 -27.22 18.40
N PHE A 82 -8.08 -27.85 18.05
CA PHE A 82 -8.14 -29.28 17.76
C PHE A 82 -7.32 -29.65 16.52
N GLY A 83 -7.41 -28.85 15.45
CA GLY A 83 -6.61 -29.06 14.25
C GLY A 83 -5.10 -28.96 14.51
N ILE A 84 -4.67 -27.99 15.32
CA ILE A 84 -3.26 -27.84 15.73
C ILE A 84 -2.80 -29.06 16.52
N TYR A 85 -3.65 -29.57 17.41
CA TYR A 85 -3.36 -30.80 18.16
C TYR A 85 -3.20 -32.02 17.25
N VAL A 86 -4.10 -32.20 16.27
CA VAL A 86 -4.01 -33.28 15.27
C VAL A 86 -2.76 -33.13 14.41
N LEU A 87 -2.39 -31.90 14.02
CA LEU A 87 -1.18 -31.63 13.28
C LEU A 87 0.07 -32.00 14.09
N HIS A 88 0.12 -31.67 15.39
CA HIS A 88 1.22 -32.05 16.28
C HIS A 88 1.38 -33.58 16.35
N GLN A 89 0.26 -34.30 16.50
CA GLN A 89 0.28 -35.77 16.58
C GLN A 89 0.69 -36.44 15.26
N SER A 90 0.34 -35.85 14.11
CA SER A 90 0.66 -36.43 12.78
C SER A 90 2.06 -36.06 12.27
N ALA A 91 2.53 -34.85 12.56
CA ALA A 91 3.84 -34.36 12.13
C ALA A 91 4.98 -34.95 12.98
N GLY A 92 4.73 -35.24 14.25
CA GLY A 92 5.75 -35.58 15.23
C GLY A 92 6.56 -34.36 15.69
N MET A 93 7.19 -34.50 16.86
CA MET A 93 7.83 -33.38 17.57
C MET A 93 8.88 -32.63 16.72
N GLY A 94 9.70 -33.36 15.97
CA GLY A 94 10.75 -32.76 15.13
C GLY A 94 10.19 -31.91 13.98
N MET A 95 9.20 -32.41 13.25
CA MET A 95 8.58 -31.67 12.15
C MET A 95 7.78 -30.46 12.65
N PHE A 96 7.10 -30.60 13.79
CA PHE A 96 6.38 -29.50 14.43
C PHE A 96 7.31 -28.31 14.75
N ILE A 97 8.50 -28.58 15.30
CA ILE A 97 9.53 -27.55 15.57
C ILE A 97 9.98 -26.89 14.26
N VAL A 98 10.23 -27.66 13.19
CA VAL A 98 10.64 -27.13 11.89
C VAL A 98 9.57 -26.22 11.28
N ILE A 99 8.29 -26.59 11.38
CA ILE A 99 7.16 -25.77 10.91
C ILE A 99 7.13 -24.44 11.67
N ILE A 100 7.20 -24.47 13.01
CA ILE A 100 7.21 -23.25 13.83
C ILE A 100 8.42 -22.38 13.51
N ALA A 101 9.61 -22.97 13.40
CA ALA A 101 10.83 -22.25 13.06
C ALA A 101 10.74 -21.59 11.68
N THR A 102 10.13 -22.26 10.70
CA THR A 102 9.93 -21.73 9.34
C THR A 102 8.95 -20.55 9.32
N ILE A 103 7.86 -20.64 10.09
CA ILE A 103 6.89 -19.54 10.26
C ILE A 103 7.59 -18.35 10.94
N GLY A 104 8.31 -18.60 12.04
CA GLY A 104 9.06 -17.58 12.76
C GLY A 104 10.12 -16.91 11.88
N ALA A 105 10.87 -17.67 11.09
CA ALA A 105 11.83 -17.15 10.14
C ALA A 105 11.16 -16.27 9.07
N ASN A 106 9.99 -16.65 8.55
CA ASN A 106 9.25 -15.82 7.61
C ASN A 106 8.78 -14.51 8.23
N ILE A 107 8.28 -14.53 9.46
CA ILE A 107 7.87 -13.31 10.18
C ILE A 107 9.10 -12.41 10.40
N LEU A 108 10.22 -13.00 10.83
CA LEU A 108 11.47 -12.28 11.05
C LEU A 108 11.99 -11.67 9.74
N PHE A 109 12.04 -12.42 8.65
CA PHE A 109 12.42 -11.92 7.34
C PHE A 109 11.44 -10.87 6.83
N HIS A 110 10.15 -11.01 7.09
CA HIS A 110 9.16 -9.98 6.74
C HIS A 110 9.43 -8.68 7.49
N GLN A 111 9.75 -8.74 8.79
CA GLN A 111 10.12 -7.55 9.57
C GLN A 111 11.46 -6.96 9.11
N LEU A 112 12.47 -7.78 8.88
CA LEU A 112 13.79 -7.33 8.37
C LEU A 112 13.71 -6.74 6.96
N LEU A 113 12.88 -7.30 6.07
CA LEU A 113 12.67 -6.82 4.71
C LEU A 113 11.75 -5.60 4.62
N LYS A 114 11.05 -5.26 5.71
CA LYS A 114 10.26 -4.02 5.80
C LYS A 114 11.14 -2.78 6.00
N ALA A 115 12.42 -2.96 6.32
CA ALA A 115 13.41 -1.88 6.27
C ALA A 115 13.82 -1.63 4.80
N PRO A 116 13.72 -0.38 4.28
CA PRO A 116 14.21 -0.07 2.94
C PRO A 116 15.69 -0.48 2.86
N THR A 117 16.04 -1.25 1.84
CA THR A 117 17.43 -1.65 1.60
C THR A 117 18.31 -0.40 1.49
N ARG A 118 19.63 -0.49 1.75
CA ARG A 118 20.53 0.67 1.61
C ARG A 118 20.37 1.38 0.25
N ALA A 119 20.19 0.60 -0.81
CA ALA A 119 19.90 1.12 -2.15
C ALA A 119 18.51 1.78 -2.24
N GLY A 120 17.47 1.17 -1.68
CA GLY A 120 16.13 1.74 -1.63
C GLY A 120 16.05 3.03 -0.82
N ARG A 121 16.81 3.12 0.29
CA ARG A 121 16.89 4.36 1.08
C ARG A 121 17.62 5.46 0.33
N ALA A 122 18.76 5.16 -0.30
CA ALA A 122 19.46 6.14 -1.14
C ALA A 122 18.60 6.63 -2.32
N LEU A 123 17.76 5.77 -2.90
CA LEU A 123 16.81 6.15 -3.94
C LEU A 123 15.69 7.05 -3.38
N LEU A 124 15.10 6.70 -2.23
CA LEU A 124 14.12 7.53 -1.55
C LEU A 124 14.68 8.91 -1.21
N ASP A 125 15.93 8.98 -0.73
CA ASP A 125 16.59 10.24 -0.42
C ASP A 125 16.82 11.08 -1.70
N ARG A 126 17.11 10.44 -2.85
CA ARG A 126 17.18 11.13 -4.16
C ARG A 126 15.82 11.64 -4.62
N ILE A 127 14.77 10.86 -4.46
CA ILE A 127 13.39 11.25 -4.80
C ILE A 127 12.97 12.43 -3.93
N GLU A 128 13.28 12.40 -2.63
CA GLU A 128 12.99 13.49 -1.70
C GLU A 128 13.79 14.75 -2.07
N GLY A 129 15.08 14.62 -2.39
CA GLY A 129 15.88 15.74 -2.91
C GLY A 129 15.33 16.34 -4.20
N PHE A 130 14.82 15.50 -5.11
CA PHE A 130 14.18 15.96 -6.34
C PHE A 130 12.83 16.64 -6.06
N ARG A 131 12.03 16.13 -5.11
CA ARG A 131 10.82 16.79 -4.62
C ARG A 131 11.12 18.17 -4.06
N MET A 132 12.15 18.30 -3.22
CA MET A 132 12.62 19.58 -2.66
C MET A 132 13.03 20.55 -3.77
N PHE A 133 13.73 20.09 -4.80
CA PHE A 133 14.08 20.91 -5.95
C PHE A 133 12.83 21.45 -6.68
N LEU A 134 11.84 20.59 -6.94
CA LEU A 134 10.59 21.00 -7.59
C LEU A 134 9.77 21.93 -6.70
N SER A 135 9.70 21.69 -5.39
CA SER A 135 8.89 22.47 -4.44
C SER A 135 9.53 23.78 -3.97
N ALA A 136 10.85 23.95 -4.09
CA ALA A 136 11.57 25.10 -3.54
C ALA A 136 11.07 26.44 -4.12
N VAL A 137 10.24 27.17 -3.37
CA VAL A 137 9.45 28.32 -3.84
C VAL A 137 10.27 29.53 -4.32
N ASP A 138 11.56 29.62 -3.98
CA ASP A 138 12.43 30.74 -4.38
C ASP A 138 12.76 30.73 -5.87
N GLY A 139 11.79 31.18 -6.69
CA GLY A 139 11.97 31.47 -8.11
C GLY A 139 13.13 32.45 -8.33
N ASP A 140 13.29 33.44 -7.45
CA ASP A 140 14.32 34.47 -7.55
C ASP A 140 15.75 33.92 -7.44
N ARG A 141 15.99 32.94 -6.55
CA ARG A 141 17.33 32.39 -6.34
C ARG A 141 17.74 31.44 -7.47
N ILE A 142 16.77 30.72 -8.06
CA ILE A 142 16.99 29.94 -9.28
C ILE A 142 17.20 30.87 -10.50
N ASN A 143 16.47 31.99 -10.56
CA ASN A 143 16.60 32.99 -11.62
C ASN A 143 17.99 33.64 -11.64
N VAL A 144 18.58 33.89 -10.47
CA VAL A 144 19.95 34.43 -10.34
C VAL A 144 21.03 33.40 -10.70
N MET A 145 20.82 32.11 -10.38
CA MET A 145 21.85 31.09 -10.61
C MET A 145 21.75 30.40 -11.98
N ASN A 146 20.58 30.34 -12.61
CA ASN A 146 20.42 29.67 -13.90
C ASN A 146 19.22 30.20 -14.73
N PRO A 147 19.35 31.41 -15.33
CA PRO A 147 18.29 32.03 -16.12
C PRO A 147 17.91 31.25 -17.40
N ALA A 148 18.73 30.30 -17.86
CA ALA A 148 18.51 29.54 -19.10
C ALA A 148 17.49 28.38 -18.98
N ASN A 149 17.06 28.02 -17.75
CA ASN A 149 16.21 26.84 -17.53
C ASN A 149 14.70 27.15 -17.39
N GLN A 150 14.29 28.42 -17.44
CA GLN A 150 12.88 28.78 -17.36
C GLN A 150 12.25 28.87 -18.76
N THR A 151 12.13 27.73 -19.43
CA THR A 151 11.41 27.63 -20.71
C THR A 151 10.15 26.79 -20.55
N PRO A 152 9.10 27.03 -21.37
CA PRO A 152 7.90 26.20 -21.34
C PRO A 152 8.19 24.71 -21.60
N ALA A 153 9.22 24.39 -22.39
CA ALA A 153 9.67 23.01 -22.63
C ALA A 153 10.19 22.31 -21.35
N VAL A 154 10.83 23.04 -20.43
CA VAL A 154 11.30 22.50 -19.15
C VAL A 154 10.12 22.27 -18.20
N PHE A 155 9.13 23.16 -18.22
CA PHE A 155 7.88 22.98 -17.47
C PHE A 155 7.19 21.67 -17.88
N GLU A 156 6.98 21.45 -19.18
CA GLU A 156 6.33 20.25 -19.71
C GLU A 156 7.12 18.97 -19.40
N ARG A 157 8.45 19.02 -19.48
CA ARG A 157 9.31 17.86 -19.20
C ARG A 157 9.18 17.37 -17.75
N PHE A 158 9.01 18.27 -16.78
CA PHE A 158 8.97 17.93 -15.36
C PHE A 158 7.56 17.90 -14.76
N LEU A 159 6.54 18.35 -15.50
CA LEU A 159 5.14 18.33 -15.06
C LEU A 159 4.65 16.93 -14.61
N PRO A 160 4.89 15.82 -15.34
CA PRO A 160 4.44 14.50 -14.92
C PRO A 160 5.08 14.06 -13.59
N PHE A 161 6.32 14.48 -13.34
CA PHE A 161 7.03 14.16 -12.11
C PHE A 161 6.54 15.00 -10.93
N ALA A 162 6.25 16.29 -11.15
CA ALA A 162 5.68 17.16 -10.13
C ALA A 162 4.30 16.66 -9.68
N LEU A 163 3.47 16.21 -10.64
CA LEU A 163 2.17 15.58 -10.37
C LEU A 163 2.32 14.28 -9.58
N ALA A 164 3.27 13.41 -9.97
CA ALA A 164 3.53 12.15 -9.25
C ALA A 164 4.05 12.36 -7.81
N LEU A 165 4.72 13.49 -7.55
CA LEU A 165 5.29 13.85 -6.26
C LEU A 165 4.38 14.76 -5.42
N GLY A 166 3.22 15.17 -5.94
CA GLY A 166 2.25 16.03 -5.24
C GLY A 166 2.77 17.46 -5.00
N VAL A 167 3.59 17.98 -5.91
CA VAL A 167 4.20 19.33 -5.84
C VAL A 167 3.92 20.17 -7.09
N GLU A 168 2.90 19.79 -7.85
CA GLU A 168 2.48 20.43 -9.10
C GLU A 168 2.09 21.89 -8.93
N HIS A 169 1.44 22.26 -7.82
CA HIS A 169 1.05 23.65 -7.57
C HIS A 169 2.26 24.56 -7.36
N ALA A 170 3.21 24.14 -6.52
CA ALA A 170 4.46 24.85 -6.29
C ALA A 170 5.30 24.94 -7.58
N TRP A 171 5.28 23.90 -8.41
CA TRP A 171 5.95 23.89 -9.71
C TRP A 171 5.28 24.84 -10.72
N ALA A 172 3.96 24.83 -10.84
CA ALA A 172 3.21 25.71 -11.74
C ALA A 172 3.36 27.19 -11.37
N GLN A 173 3.38 27.51 -10.07
CA GLN A 173 3.55 28.88 -9.59
C GLN A 173 4.89 29.49 -10.03
N LYS A 174 5.98 28.70 -10.05
CA LYS A 174 7.30 29.15 -10.53
C LYS A 174 7.32 29.56 -12.00
N PHE A 175 6.52 28.91 -12.84
CA PHE A 175 6.48 29.15 -14.28
C PHE A 175 5.36 30.11 -14.70
N SER A 176 4.55 30.61 -13.75
CA SER A 176 3.42 31.51 -14.03
C SER A 176 3.81 32.74 -14.87
N GLN A 177 4.92 33.41 -14.54
CA GLN A 177 5.38 34.61 -15.25
C GLN A 177 5.90 34.30 -16.67
N VAL A 178 6.64 33.20 -16.83
CA VAL A 178 7.18 32.77 -18.13
C VAL A 178 6.05 32.28 -19.04
N LEU A 179 5.08 31.55 -18.50
CA LEU A 179 3.91 31.09 -19.24
C LEU A 179 2.99 32.27 -19.61
N ALA A 180 2.85 33.28 -18.74
CA ALA A 180 2.10 34.50 -19.04
C ALA A 180 2.78 35.33 -20.14
N TYR A 181 4.11 35.46 -20.11
CA TYR A 181 4.87 36.16 -21.15
C TYR A 181 4.84 35.40 -22.49
N ALA A 182 5.01 34.06 -22.45
CA ALA A 182 4.91 33.21 -23.63
C ALA A 182 3.50 33.19 -24.24
N GLY A 183 2.45 33.39 -23.43
CA GLY A 183 1.08 33.56 -23.91
C GLY A 183 0.78 34.97 -24.45
N GLY A 184 1.54 35.99 -24.03
CA GLY A 184 1.30 37.39 -24.38
C GLY A 184 2.01 37.90 -25.64
N GLU A 185 3.18 37.37 -26.00
CA GLU A 185 3.97 37.90 -27.13
C GLU A 185 3.83 37.16 -28.47
N ALA A 186 3.28 35.93 -28.53
CA ALA A 186 2.96 35.30 -29.81
C ALA A 186 2.05 34.08 -29.66
N ALA A 187 1.12 33.96 -30.60
CA ALA A 187 0.18 32.85 -30.81
C ALA A 187 0.83 31.47 -31.09
N SER A 188 1.76 30.96 -30.28
CA SER A 188 2.47 29.70 -30.59
C SER A 188 2.90 28.84 -29.40
N TYR A 189 2.49 29.15 -28.17
CA TYR A 189 2.56 28.16 -27.09
C TYR A 189 1.26 27.35 -27.09
N SER A 190 1.33 26.06 -27.40
CA SER A 190 0.20 25.12 -27.37
C SER A 190 0.69 23.84 -26.69
N PRO A 191 0.39 23.63 -25.39
CA PRO A 191 0.87 22.47 -24.67
C PRO A 191 0.24 21.21 -25.22
N ALA A 192 1.04 20.19 -25.51
CA ALA A 192 0.55 18.92 -26.09
C ALA A 192 -0.46 18.17 -25.19
N TRP A 193 -0.52 18.53 -23.90
CA TRP A 193 -1.42 17.95 -22.91
C TRP A 193 -2.74 18.72 -22.76
N CYS A 194 -2.93 19.87 -23.42
CA CYS A 194 -4.15 20.66 -23.39
C CYS A 194 -4.61 21.00 -24.80
N THR A 195 -5.81 20.55 -25.17
CA THR A 195 -6.48 20.95 -26.42
C THR A 195 -7.49 22.05 -26.13
N GLY A 196 -7.22 23.28 -26.58
CA GLY A 196 -8.13 24.42 -26.42
C GLY A 196 -7.41 25.78 -26.55
N ASP A 197 -8.18 26.87 -26.54
CA ASP A 197 -7.62 28.22 -26.49
C ASP A 197 -7.11 28.51 -25.07
N ILE A 198 -5.78 28.57 -24.92
CA ILE A 198 -5.10 28.75 -23.62
C ILE A 198 -4.82 30.22 -23.29
N SER A 199 -5.31 31.16 -24.09
CA SER A 199 -5.05 32.60 -23.93
C SER A 199 -5.49 33.16 -22.57
N ALA A 200 -6.39 32.48 -21.86
CA ALA A 200 -6.81 32.80 -20.48
C ALA A 200 -6.55 31.67 -19.46
N PHE A 201 -5.73 30.66 -19.81
CA PHE A 201 -5.52 29.48 -18.97
C PHE A 201 -4.51 29.75 -17.85
N SER A 202 -4.94 29.56 -16.60
CA SER A 202 -4.08 29.52 -15.42
C SER A 202 -3.80 28.07 -15.02
N PRO A 203 -2.56 27.56 -15.20
CA PRO A 203 -2.20 26.18 -14.85
C PRO A 203 -2.40 25.87 -13.36
N ALA A 204 -2.22 26.88 -12.50
CA ALA A 204 -2.39 26.73 -11.06
C ALA A 204 -3.85 26.47 -10.68
N ASP A 205 -4.79 27.20 -11.31
CA ASP A 205 -6.22 27.09 -11.04
C ASP A 205 -6.83 25.83 -11.64
N PHE A 206 -6.34 25.39 -12.81
CA PHE A 206 -6.73 24.10 -13.39
C PHE A 206 -6.31 22.93 -12.50
N THR A 207 -5.09 22.98 -11.97
CA THR A 207 -4.54 21.89 -11.17
C THR A 207 -5.24 21.76 -9.82
N SER A 208 -5.56 22.89 -9.17
CA SER A 208 -6.33 22.90 -7.92
C SER A 208 -7.74 22.36 -8.12
N SER A 209 -8.46 22.85 -9.14
CA SER A 209 -9.84 22.42 -9.44
C SER A 209 -9.92 20.94 -9.87
N PHE A 210 -8.92 20.42 -10.58
CA PHE A 210 -8.82 19.00 -10.90
C PHE A 210 -8.59 18.14 -9.64
N SER A 211 -7.64 18.53 -8.78
CA SER A 211 -7.31 17.79 -7.56
C SER A 211 -8.48 17.78 -6.57
N GLU A 212 -9.20 18.89 -6.44
CA GLU A 212 -10.42 18.99 -5.63
C GLU A 212 -11.54 18.10 -6.17
N SER A 213 -11.80 18.15 -7.49
CA SER A 213 -12.83 17.33 -8.13
C SER A 213 -12.52 15.83 -8.01
N PHE A 214 -11.26 15.45 -8.19
CA PHE A 214 -10.81 14.07 -8.06
C PHE A 214 -10.89 13.56 -6.61
N SER A 215 -10.46 14.38 -5.65
CA SER A 215 -10.56 14.07 -4.22
C SER A 215 -12.02 13.94 -3.77
N SER A 216 -12.90 14.78 -4.31
CA SER A 216 -14.34 14.72 -4.08
C SER A 216 -14.97 13.45 -4.66
N ALA A 217 -14.56 13.02 -5.86
CA ALA A 217 -15.02 11.77 -6.48
C ALA A 217 -14.58 10.51 -5.72
N ILE A 218 -13.37 10.50 -5.16
CA ILE A 218 -12.90 9.40 -4.29
C ILE A 218 -13.70 9.38 -2.97
N SER A 219 -13.98 10.56 -2.41
CA SER A 219 -14.74 10.70 -1.18
C SER A 219 -16.20 10.25 -1.36
N SER A 220 -16.81 10.54 -2.51
CA SER A 220 -18.16 10.09 -2.82
C SER A 220 -18.24 8.59 -3.12
N SER A 221 -17.17 8.00 -3.68
CA SER A 221 -17.06 6.55 -3.92
C SER A 221 -16.85 5.72 -2.64
N SER A 222 -16.45 6.33 -1.53
CA SER A 222 -16.15 5.63 -0.27
C SER A 222 -17.31 5.68 0.75
N ALA A 223 -18.43 6.31 0.40
CA ALA A 223 -19.67 6.22 1.16
C ALA A 223 -20.38 4.88 0.84
N PRO A 224 -20.59 3.98 1.82
CA PRO A 224 -21.35 2.76 1.60
C PRO A 224 -22.80 3.13 1.27
N GLY A 225 -23.25 2.79 0.06
CA GLY A 225 -24.65 2.92 -0.32
C GLY A 225 -25.50 2.04 0.59
N THR A 226 -26.39 2.67 1.35
CA THR A 226 -27.44 1.99 2.10
C THR A 226 -28.55 1.60 1.14
N THR A 227 -28.59 0.33 0.75
CA THR A 227 -29.78 -0.36 0.25
C THR A 227 -30.14 -1.47 1.22
#